data_AF-A0AAW7FPI5-F1
#
_entry.id   AF-A0AAW7FPI5-F1
#
_cell.length_a   1.000
_cell.length_b   1.000
_cell.length_c   1.000
_cell.angle_alpha   90.00
_cell.angle_beta   90.00
_cell.angle_gamma   90.00
#
_symmetry.space_group_name_H-M   'P 1'
#
loop_
_entity.id
_entity.type
_entity.pdbx_description
1 polymer ?
#
loop_
_entity_poly.entity_id
_entity_poly.type
_entity_poly.pdbx_seq_one_letter_code
_entity_poly.pdbx_strand_id
1 'polypeptide(L)' 'MLKRDLISHFGTATAAAKALGVSKSTVSLWKEIVPWQYALLAEKQTDGALTFDSKSYDKTNESAA' A
#
# COMPACT_ATOMS: atom_id res chain seq x y z
N MET A 1 -6.96 1.27 0.98
CA MET A 1 -5.98 1.04 2.07
C MET A 1 -5.29 2.35 2.40
N LEU A 2 -5.37 2.76 3.68
CA LEU A 2 -4.65 3.94 4.16
C LEU A 2 -3.18 3.59 4.39
N LYS A 3 -2.29 4.53 4.08
CA LYS A 3 -0.86 4.41 4.38
C LYS A 3 -0.61 4.21 5.88
N ARG A 4 -1.43 4.83 6.73
CA ARG A 4 -1.33 4.71 8.19
C ARG A 4 -1.60 3.29 8.67
N ASP A 5 -2.61 2.62 8.13
CA ASP A 5 -2.92 1.23 8.48
C ASP A 5 -1.81 0.28 8.05
N LEU A 6 -1.31 0.46 6.82
CA LEU A 6 -0.15 -0.27 6.32
C LEU A 6 1.06 -0.09 7.26
N ILE A 7 1.42 1.16 7.58
CA ILE A 7 2.55 1.44 8.48
C ILE A 7 2.31 0.88 9.88
N SER A 8 1.08 0.96 10.40
CA SER A 8 0.73 0.42 11.71
C SER A 8 0.86 -1.11 11.74
N HIS A 9 0.57 -1.78 10.62
CA HIS A 9 0.65 -3.23 10.53
C HIS A 9 2.10 -3.73 10.39
N PHE A 10 2.89 -3.09 9.51
CA PHE A 10 4.32 -3.39 9.35
C PHE A 10 5.20 -2.73 10.43
N GLY A 11 4.62 -1.93 11.32
CA GLY A 11 5.28 -1.14 12.36
C GLY A 11 5.97 0.14 11.86
N THR A 12 6.65 0.10 10.71
CA THR A 12 7.34 1.28 10.15
C THR A 12 7.18 1.40 8.64
N ALA A 13 7.28 2.63 8.12
CA ALA A 13 7.27 2.90 6.68
C ALA A 13 8.43 2.19 5.95
N THR A 14 9.58 2.06 6.60
CA THR A 14 10.74 1.33 6.05
C THR A 14 10.49 -0.17 6.01
N ALA A 15 9.87 -0.74 7.04
CA ALA A 15 9.49 -2.15 7.06
C ALA A 15 8.44 -2.45 5.99
N ALA A 16 7.43 -1.60 5.84
CA ALA A 16 6.45 -1.70 4.77
C ALA A 16 7.11 -1.61 3.38
N ALA A 17 8.03 -0.66 3.18
CA ALA A 17 8.79 -0.54 1.94
C ALA A 17 9.58 -1.81 1.62
N LYS A 18 10.30 -2.35 2.62
CA LYS A 18 11.10 -3.58 2.50
C LYS A 18 10.23 -4.80 2.22
N ALA A 19 9.10 -4.93 2.90
CA ALA A 19 8.15 -6.04 2.71
C ALA A 19 7.54 -6.01 1.29
N LEU A 20 7.27 -4.81 0.77
CA LEU A 20 6.72 -4.61 -0.57
C LEU A 20 7.79 -4.63 -1.67
N GLY A 21 9.08 -4.73 -1.33
CA GLY A 21 10.17 -4.66 -2.29
C GLY A 21 10.30 -3.29 -2.98
N VAL A 22 9.81 -2.22 -2.35
CA VAL A 22 9.87 -0.85 -2.89
C VAL A 22 10.84 0.02 -2.10
N SER A 23 11.28 1.11 -2.71
CA SER A 23 12.11 2.11 -2.05
C SER A 23 11.29 2.93 -1.05
N LYS A 24 11.92 3.42 0.02
CA LYS A 24 11.31 4.39 0.95
C LYS A 24 10.74 5.61 0.21
N SER A 25 11.40 6.05 -0.85
CA SER A 25 10.94 7.15 -1.71
C SER A 25 9.55 6.91 -2.29
N THR A 26 9.25 5.67 -2.71
CA THR A 26 7.91 5.26 -3.20
C THR A 26 6.86 5.38 -2.09
N VAL A 27 7.18 4.94 -0.87
CA VAL A 27 6.27 5.07 0.28
C VAL A 27 6.07 6.53 0.70
N SER A 28 7.07 7.39 0.52
CA SER A 28 6.96 8.83 0.73
C SER A 28 6.12 9.53 -0.35
N LEU A 29 6.18 9.05 -1.60
CA LEU A 29 5.35 9.54 -2.71
C LEU A 29 3.86 9.24 -2.52
N TRP A 30 3.54 8.19 -1.77
CA TRP A 30 2.15 7.91 -1.41
C TRP A 30 1.62 9.01 -0.49
N LYS A 31 0.47 9.57 -0.89
CA LYS A 31 -0.32 10.49 -0.09
C LYS A 31 -0.98 9.71 1.08
N GLU A 32 -2.28 9.90 1.28
CA GLU A 32 -3.02 9.25 2.34
C GLU A 32 -3.40 7.80 1.98
N ILE A 33 -3.65 7.56 0.69
CA ILE A 33 -4.05 6.28 0.13
C ILE A 33 -2.85 5.66 -0.60
N VAL A 34 -2.56 4.39 -0.29
CA VAL A 34 -1.54 3.61 -0.98
C VAL A 34 -2.09 3.16 -2.33
N PRO A 35 -1.36 3.26 -3.46
CA PRO A 35 -1.86 2.80 -4.75
C PRO A 35 -2.25 1.32 -4.72
N TRP A 36 -3.29 0.98 -5.50
CA TRP A 36 -3.90 -0.36 -5.48
C TRP A 36 -2.91 -1.50 -5.77
N GLN A 37 -1.96 -1.26 -6.68
CA GLN A 37 -0.91 -2.23 -7.02
C GLN A 37 -0.10 -2.65 -5.79
N TYR A 38 0.27 -1.70 -4.94
CA TYR A 38 1.01 -1.97 -3.70
C TYR A 38 0.12 -2.49 -2.59
N ALA A 39 -1.16 -2.11 -2.59
CA ALA A 39 -2.13 -2.64 -1.64
C ALA A 39 -2.40 -4.14 -1.85
N LEU A 40 -2.48 -4.58 -3.10
CA LEU A 40 -2.61 -5.98 -3.47
C LEU A 40 -1.34 -6.78 -3.13
N LEU A 41 -0.16 -6.19 -3.36
CA LEU A 41 1.11 -6.76 -2.89
C LEU A 41 1.16 -6.86 -1.36
N ALA A 42 0.69 -5.83 -0.64
CA ALA A 42 0.66 -5.81 0.82
C ALA A 42 -0.24 -6.91 1.37
N GLU A 43 -1.44 -7.07 0.81
CA GLU A 43 -2.38 -8.15 1.16
C GLU A 43 -1.74 -9.52 0.97
N LYS A 44 -1.13 -9.77 -0.20
CA LYS A 44 -0.39 -11.01 -0.50
C LYS A 44 0.74 -11.25 0.50
N GLN A 45 1.47 -10.21 0.87
CA GLN A 45 2.63 -10.30 1.76
C GLN A 45 2.25 -10.46 3.24
N THR A 46 1.03 -10.09 3.60
CA THR A 46 0.49 -10.17 4.96
C THR A 46 -0.50 -11.32 5.12
N ASP A 47 -0.54 -12.26 4.15
CA ASP A 47 -1.45 -13.40 4.13
C ASP A 47 -2.92 -13.00 4.40
N GLY A 48 -3.34 -11.84 3.88
CA GLY A 48 -4.70 -11.32 4.03
C GLY A 48 -4.97 -10.55 5.32
N ALA A 49 -3.95 -10.25 6.15
CA ALA A 49 -4.13 -9.44 7.35
C ALA A 49 -4.46 -7.96 7.03
N LEU A 50 -4.06 -7.46 5.84
CA LEU A 50 -4.52 -6.20 5.29
C LEU A 50 -5.59 -6.45 4.22
N THR A 51 -6.82 -6.00 4.48
CA THR A 51 -7.91 -6.13 3.52
C THR A 51 -7.74 -5.14 2.37
N PHE A 52 -7.43 -5.65 1.18
CA PHE A 52 -7.49 -4.87 -0.05
C PHE A 52 -8.91 -4.88 -0.60
N ASP A 53 -9.61 -3.76 -0.47
CA ASP A 53 -10.90 -3.59 -1.13
C ASP A 53 -10.72 -3.01 -2.52
N SER A 54 -10.75 -3.88 -3.54
CA SER A 54 -10.62 -3.48 -4.95
C SER A 54 -11.71 -2.48 -5.38
N LYS A 55 -12.90 -2.50 -4.78
CA LYS A 55 -13.99 -1.56 -5.09
C LYS A 55 -13.68 -0.14 -4.64
N SER A 56 -12.84 0.00 -3.61
CA SER A 56 -12.38 1.31 -3.14
C SER A 56 -11.38 1.97 -4.09
N TYR A 57 -10.73 1.18 -4.94
CA TYR A 57 -9.70 1.64 -5.88
C TYR A 57 -10.19 1.82 -7.31
N ASP A 58 -11.25 1.09 -7.70
CA ASP A 58 -11.86 1.12 -9.03
C ASP A 58 -12.26 2.53 -9.50
N LYS A 59 -12.56 3.45 -8.54
CA LYS A 59 -12.89 4.85 -8.82
C LYS A 59 -11.70 5.79 -9.07
N THR A 60 -10.46 5.30 -9.04
CA THR A 60 -9.24 6.14 -9.06
C THR A 60 -8.23 5.74 -10.13
N ASN A 61 -8.65 5.01 -11.16
CA ASN A 61 -7.79 4.69 -12.30
C ASN A 61 -7.65 5.85 -13.32
N GLU A 62 -7.53 7.09 -12.85
CA GLU A 62 -7.04 8.20 -13.67
C GLU A 62 -5.67 8.67 -13.16
N SER A 63 -4.69 8.58 -14.05
CA SER A 63 -3.32 9.10 -13.95
C SER A 63 -2.33 8.38 -13.02
N ALA A 64 -1.74 7.31 -13.56
CA ALA A 64 -0.28 7.22 -13.62
C ALA A 64 0.10 6.87 -15.07
N ALA A 65 0.13 7.90 -15.93
CA ALA A 65 0.71 7.88 -17.27
C ALA A 65 2.10 8.53 -17.23
#